data_AF-A0A8T3NIK7-F1
#
_entry.id   AF-A0A8T3NIK7-F1
#
_cell.length_a   1.000
_cell.length_b   1.000
_cell.length_c   1.000
_cell.angle_alpha   90.00
_cell.angle_beta   90.00
_cell.angle_gamma   90.00
#
_symmetry.space_group_name_H-M   'P 1'
#
loop_
_entity.id
_entity.type
_entity.pdbx_description
1 polymer ?
#
loop_
_entity_poly.entity_id
_entity_poly.type
_entity_poly.pdbx_seq_one_letter_code
_entity_poly.pdbx_strand_id
1 'polypeptide(L)'
;MRIAVAGKGGAGKTTIAATLARVYARMGRRVNAVDDDPNPNLSVALGVPEEVRTHLRRVPREQIMEERLDAAGNATLHLTRPFGDVIAEYGARGPDDISVLTMTGLLGAGKG
;
A
#
# COMPACT_ATOMS: atom_id res chain seq x y z
N MET A 1 -4.20 7.66 -12.52
CA MET A 1 -4.68 6.28 -12.75
C MET A 1 -4.67 5.53 -11.43
N ARG A 2 -5.65 4.66 -11.17
CA ARG A 2 -5.73 3.79 -9.98
C ARG A 2 -5.98 2.36 -10.46
N ILE A 3 -5.25 1.39 -9.93
CA ILE A 3 -5.37 -0.03 -10.29
C ILE A 3 -5.56 -0.80 -8.99
N ALA A 4 -6.61 -1.63 -8.94
CA ALA A 4 -6.84 -2.57 -7.85
C ALA A 4 -6.65 -4.00 -8.39
N VAL A 5 -5.83 -4.80 -7.72
CA VAL A 5 -5.59 -6.21 -8.08
C VAL A 5 -6.24 -7.08 -7.00
N ALA A 6 -7.32 -7.77 -7.38
CA ALA A 6 -8.09 -8.62 -6.47
C ALA A 6 -8.21 -10.06 -6.99
N GLY A 7 -8.55 -11.00 -6.11
CA GLY A 7 -8.58 -12.44 -6.42
C GLY A 7 -8.34 -13.33 -5.21
N LYS A 8 -8.56 -14.65 -5.37
CA LYS A 8 -8.39 -15.64 -4.30
C LYS A 8 -6.96 -15.72 -3.75
N GLY A 9 -6.79 -16.36 -2.59
CA GLY A 9 -5.47 -16.71 -2.05
C GLY A 9 -4.66 -17.52 -3.07
N GLY A 10 -3.37 -17.22 -3.21
CA GLY A 10 -2.48 -17.90 -4.16
C GLY A 10 -2.64 -17.54 -5.64
N ALA A 11 -3.55 -16.63 -6.01
CA ALA A 11 -3.76 -16.23 -7.42
C ALA A 11 -2.63 -15.37 -8.04
N GLY A 12 -1.54 -15.08 -7.30
CA GLY A 12 -0.42 -14.27 -7.79
C GLY A 12 -0.64 -12.75 -7.77
N LYS A 13 -1.65 -12.25 -7.03
CA LYS A 13 -2.00 -10.82 -6.96
C LYS A 13 -0.81 -9.92 -6.64
N THR A 14 -0.07 -10.25 -5.57
CA THR A 14 1.07 -9.47 -5.10
C THR A 14 2.18 -9.43 -6.14
N THR A 15 2.44 -10.56 -6.81
CA THR A 15 3.41 -10.65 -7.90
C THR A 15 3.01 -9.78 -9.09
N ILE A 16 1.73 -9.82 -9.49
CA ILE A 16 1.22 -8.98 -10.58
C ILE A 16 1.27 -7.50 -10.20
N ALA A 17 0.83 -7.15 -8.99
CA ALA A 17 0.86 -5.77 -8.49
C ALA A 17 2.29 -5.20 -8.45
N ALA A 18 3.25 -5.97 -7.92
CA ALA A 18 4.66 -5.59 -7.91
C ALA A 18 5.21 -5.42 -9.34
N THR A 19 4.91 -6.37 -10.23
CA THR A 19 5.36 -6.32 -11.63
C THR A 19 4.82 -5.08 -12.34
N LEU A 20 3.52 -4.80 -12.24
CA LEU A 20 2.91 -3.62 -12.81
C LEU A 20 3.53 -2.34 -12.26
N ALA A 21 3.74 -2.27 -10.94
CA ALA A 21 4.37 -1.12 -10.30
C ALA A 21 5.79 -0.85 -10.84
N ARG A 22 6.64 -1.88 -10.94
CA ARG A 22 8.00 -1.77 -11.54
C ARG A 22 7.93 -1.33 -13.01
N VAL A 23 7.04 -1.93 -13.80
CA VAL A 23 6.89 -1.57 -15.23
C VAL A 23 6.49 -0.10 -15.37
N TYR A 24 5.45 0.36 -14.67
CA TYR A 24 5.03 1.75 -14.76
C TYR A 24 6.09 2.73 -14.24
N ALA A 25 6.79 2.39 -13.16
CA ALA A 25 7.88 3.22 -12.64
C ALA A 25 9.01 3.38 -13.67
N ARG A 26 9.43 2.28 -14.30
CA ARG A 26 10.45 2.30 -15.37
C ARG A 26 10.00 3.03 -16.63
N MET A 27 8.69 3.16 -16.86
CA MET A 27 8.13 4.03 -17.90
C MET A 27 8.11 5.52 -17.50
N GLY A 28 8.73 5.90 -16.39
CA GLY A 28 8.78 7.28 -15.89
C GLY A 28 7.49 7.74 -15.20
N ARG A 29 6.60 6.82 -14.81
CA ARG A 29 5.41 7.17 -14.02
C ARG A 29 5.79 7.23 -12.54
N ARG A 30 5.24 8.21 -11.81
CA ARG A 30 5.23 8.18 -10.35
C ARG A 30 4.28 7.08 -9.88
N VAL A 31 4.77 6.13 -9.08
CA VAL A 31 4.00 4.99 -8.59
C VAL A 31 3.99 4.96 -7.07
N ASN A 32 2.79 4.88 -6.51
CA ASN A 32 2.56 4.58 -5.10
C ASN A 32 1.89 3.21 -5.00
N ALA A 33 2.57 2.26 -4.38
CA ALA A 33 2.12 0.89 -4.19
C ALA A 33 1.57 0.73 -2.76
N VAL A 34 0.34 0.25 -2.64
CA VAL A 34 -0.34 0.06 -1.35
C VAL A 34 -0.65 -1.42 -1.18
N ASP A 35 -0.20 -2.00 -0.07
CA ASP A 35 -0.55 -3.35 0.34
C ASP A 35 -1.65 -3.29 1.41
N ASP A 36 -2.73 -4.02 1.16
CA ASP A 36 -3.86 -4.16 2.07
C ASP A 36 -4.20 -5.63 2.33
N ASP A 37 -3.27 -6.54 1.99
CA ASP A 37 -3.42 -7.96 2.28
C ASP A 37 -3.20 -8.22 3.78
N PRO A 38 -3.98 -9.09 4.44
CA PRO A 38 -3.75 -9.49 5.83
C PRO A 38 -2.31 -9.92 6.14
N ASN A 39 -1.60 -10.49 5.14
CA ASN A 39 -0.18 -10.79 5.23
C ASN A 39 0.59 -9.97 4.16
N PRO A 40 1.07 -8.76 4.50
CA PRO A 40 1.63 -7.85 3.52
C PRO A 40 2.96 -8.38 2.98
N ASN A 41 3.04 -8.54 1.66
CA ASN A 41 4.20 -9.10 0.95
C ASN A 41 4.62 -8.25 -0.26
N LEU A 42 3.95 -7.13 -0.53
CA LEU A 42 4.21 -6.29 -1.69
C LEU A 42 5.60 -5.65 -1.64
N SER A 43 6.06 -5.21 -0.47
CA SER A 43 7.41 -4.65 -0.31
C SER A 43 8.50 -5.67 -0.66
N VAL A 44 8.30 -6.93 -0.26
CA VAL A 44 9.19 -8.05 -0.59
C VAL A 44 9.15 -8.34 -2.09
N ALA A 45 7.95 -8.46 -2.67
CA ALA A 45 7.77 -8.72 -4.10
C ALA A 45 8.33 -7.60 -5.00
N LEU A 46 8.32 -6.34 -4.53
CA LEU A 46 8.93 -5.21 -5.22
C LEU A 46 10.47 -5.22 -5.18
N GLY A 47 11.06 -5.99 -4.25
CA GLY A 47 12.49 -6.00 -3.98
C GLY A 47 12.95 -4.85 -3.09
N VAL A 48 12.09 -4.35 -2.19
CA VAL A 48 12.51 -3.35 -1.19
C VAL A 48 13.55 -3.98 -0.26
N PRO A 49 14.74 -3.37 -0.08
CA PRO A 49 15.77 -3.87 0.83
C PRO A 49 15.24 -4.05 2.25
N GLU A 50 15.75 -5.05 2.97
CA GLU A 50 15.25 -5.38 4.31
C GLU A 50 15.40 -4.21 5.28
N GLU A 51 16.53 -3.52 5.22
CA GLU A 51 16.84 -2.34 6.04
C GLU A 51 15.76 -1.27 5.87
N VAL A 52 15.30 -1.05 4.64
CA VAL A 52 14.22 -0.11 4.33
C VAL A 52 12.87 -0.64 4.80
N ARG A 53 12.62 -1.94 4.66
CA ARG A 53 11.35 -2.57 5.12
C ARG A 53 11.18 -2.47 6.64
N THR A 54 12.26 -2.47 7.42
CA THR A 54 12.15 -2.28 8.90
C THR A 54 11.54 -0.94 9.29
N HIS A 55 11.60 0.06 8.41
CA HIS A 55 11.01 1.38 8.62
C HIS A 55 9.56 1.49 8.13
N LEU A 56 9.04 0.48 7.42
CA LEU A 56 7.63 0.49 7.00
C LEU A 56 6.74 0.38 8.23
N ARG A 57 5.88 1.38 8.40
CA ARG A 57 4.89 1.42 9.47
C ARG A 57 3.53 1.07 8.91
N ARG A 58 2.73 0.37 9.71
CA ARG A 58 1.31 0.20 9.42
C ARG A 58 0.67 1.58 9.40
N VAL A 59 -0.08 1.87 8.34
CA VAL A 59 -0.93 3.05 8.28
C VAL A 59 -2.16 2.83 9.18
N PRO A 60 -2.37 3.64 10.23
CA PRO A 60 -3.56 3.54 11.08
C PRO A 60 -4.76 4.15 10.35
N ARG A 61 -5.65 3.31 9.83
CA ARG A 61 -6.80 3.74 9.01
C ARG A 61 -7.66 4.77 9.74
N GLU A 62 -7.85 4.58 11.03
CA GLU A 62 -8.71 5.40 11.90
C GLU A 62 -8.16 6.83 12.07
N GLN A 63 -6.85 7.04 11.86
CA GLN A 63 -6.22 8.36 11.96
C GLN A 63 -6.20 9.10 10.62
N ILE A 64 -6.21 8.34 9.52
CA ILE A 64 -6.09 8.93 8.17
C ILE A 64 -7.40 8.91 7.38
N MET A 65 -8.43 8.22 7.87
CA MET A 65 -9.73 8.10 7.21
C MET A 65 -10.86 8.51 8.15
N GLU A 66 -11.86 9.17 7.59
CA GLU A 66 -13.12 9.47 8.25
C GLU A 66 -14.29 9.11 7.34
N GLU A 67 -15.42 8.80 7.96
CA GLU A 67 -16.67 8.55 7.25
C GLU A 67 -17.41 9.87 7.04
N ARG A 68 -17.85 10.14 5.81
CA ARG A 68 -18.70 11.27 5.47
C ARG A 68 -19.99 10.75 4.84
N LEU A 69 -21.10 11.25 5.34
CA LEU A 69 -22.44 10.99 4.80
C LEU A 69 -22.74 12.02 3.71
N ASP A 70 -23.28 11.55 2.58
CA ASP A 70 -23.89 12.44 1.60
C ASP A 70 -25.32 12.85 2.03
N ALA A 71 -25.95 13.74 1.27
CA ALA A 71 -27.32 14.20 1.53
C ALA A 71 -28.38 13.07 1.45
N ALA A 72 -28.03 11.93 0.84
CA ALA A 72 -28.88 10.74 0.77
C ALA A 72 -28.59 9.73 1.89
N GLY A 73 -27.66 10.03 2.80
CA GLY A 73 -27.28 9.17 3.92
C GLY A 73 -26.27 8.07 3.56
N ASN A 74 -25.66 8.10 2.37
CA ASN A 74 -24.64 7.12 2.00
C ASN A 74 -23.29 7.46 2.65
N ALA A 75 -22.70 6.48 3.32
CA ALA A 75 -21.37 6.57 3.88
C ALA A 75 -20.28 6.43 2.82
N THR A 76 -19.33 7.36 2.82
CA THR A 76 -18.11 7.30 2.02
C THR A 76 -16.90 7.57 2.89
N LEU A 77 -15.79 6.85 2.65
CA LEU A 77 -14.54 7.08 3.36
C LEU A 77 -13.70 8.13 2.64
N HIS A 78 -13.21 9.11 3.40
CA HIS A 78 -12.36 10.18 2.91
C HIS A 78 -11.06 10.22 3.70
N LEU A 79 -9.97 10.60 3.03
CA LEU A 79 -8.74 10.89 3.74
C LEU A 79 -8.87 12.20 4.52
N THR A 80 -8.47 12.19 5.79
CA THR A 80 -8.47 13.38 6.65
C THR A 80 -7.37 14.38 6.29
N ARG A 81 -6.40 13.95 5.47
CA ARG A 81 -5.25 14.74 5.01
C ARG A 81 -4.78 14.29 3.61
N PRO A 82 -3.98 15.09 2.90
CA PRO A 82 -3.42 14.71 1.61
C PRO A 82 -2.70 13.35 1.64
N PHE A 83 -2.90 12.54 0.58
CA PHE A 83 -2.23 11.24 0.47
C PHE A 83 -0.70 11.34 0.43
N GLY A 84 -0.17 12.48 -0.05
CA GLY A 84 1.27 12.76 -0.04
C GLY A 84 1.85 12.76 1.38
N ASP A 85 1.12 13.28 2.36
CA ASP A 85 1.55 13.35 3.75
C ASP A 85 1.54 11.97 4.39
N VAL A 86 0.54 11.15 4.03
CA VAL A 86 0.46 9.73 4.45
C VAL A 86 1.67 8.95 3.93
N ILE A 87 2.07 9.15 2.67
CA ILE A 87 3.27 8.53 2.09
C ILE A 87 4.53 9.02 2.82
N ALA A 88 4.63 10.31 3.10
CA ALA A 88 5.81 10.88 3.75
C ALA A 88 5.99 10.35 5.17
N GLU A 89 4.90 10.10 5.90
CA GLU A 89 4.95 9.64 7.29
C GLU A 89 5.09 8.12 7.43
N TYR A 90 4.37 7.33 6.63
CA TYR A 90 4.29 5.87 6.80
C TYR A 90 4.92 5.07 5.67
N GLY A 91 5.18 5.71 4.52
CA GLY A 91 5.71 5.04 3.36
C GLY A 91 7.22 4.85 3.42
N ALA A 92 7.70 3.90 2.63
CA ALA A 92 9.13 3.75 2.35
C ALA A 92 9.40 3.80 0.84
N ARG A 93 10.62 4.12 0.45
CA ARG A 93 11.05 4.14 -0.95
C ARG A 93 11.68 2.82 -1.34
N GLY A 94 11.08 2.16 -2.32
CA GLY A 94 11.60 0.96 -2.94
C GLY A 94 12.41 1.25 -4.20
N PRO A 95 12.80 0.18 -4.91
CA PRO A 95 13.41 0.29 -6.23
C PRO A 95 12.57 1.11 -7.21
N ASP A 96 13.23 1.70 -8.20
CA ASP A 96 12.62 2.55 -9.25
C ASP A 96 11.83 3.75 -8.68
N ASP A 97 12.22 4.23 -7.49
CA ASP A 97 11.57 5.32 -6.72
C ASP A 97 10.09 5.04 -6.37
N ILE A 98 9.69 3.77 -6.29
CA ILE A 98 8.32 3.42 -5.92
C ILE A 98 8.10 3.70 -4.43
N SER A 99 7.08 4.50 -4.10
CA SER A 99 6.62 4.63 -2.72
C SER A 99 5.78 3.40 -2.34
N VAL A 100 6.07 2.77 -1.21
CA VAL A 100 5.35 1.59 -0.71
C VAL A 100 4.69 1.91 0.63
N LEU A 101 3.42 1.54 0.78
CA LEU A 101 2.62 1.69 2.00
C LEU A 101 2.01 0.34 2.37
N THR A 102 1.90 0.07 3.67
CA THR A 102 1.19 -1.12 4.20
C THR A 102 0.05 -0.67 5.11
N MET A 103 -1.17 -1.06 4.77
CA MET A 103 -2.39 -0.74 5.52
C MET A 103 -2.63 -1.75 6.65
N THR A 104 -2.15 -2.98 6.45
CA THR A 104 -2.10 -4.05 7.43
C THR A 104 -0.74 -4.08 8.10
N GLY A 105 -0.69 -4.51 9.37
CA GLY A 105 0.55 -4.51 10.14
C GLY A 105 1.45 -5.69 9.80
N LEU A 106 2.76 -5.47 9.83
CA LEU A 106 3.80 -6.51 9.75
C LEU A 106 3.91 -7.38 11.02
N LEU A 107 3.01 -7.22 11.99
CA LEU A 107 2.99 -8.04 13.21
C LEU A 107 2.14 -9.29 12.97
N GLY A 108 2.79 -10.40 12.62
CA GLY A 108 2.12 -11.71 12.59
C GLY A 108 2.77 -12.83 11.77
N ALA A 109 3.86 -12.62 11.06
CA ALA A 109 4.58 -13.72 10.42
C ALA A 109 5.52 -14.39 11.44
N GLY A 110 5.04 -15.41 12.17
CA GLY A 110 5.91 -16.25 13.02
C GLY A 110 5.37 -16.78 14.34
N LYS A 111 4.05 -16.98 14.50
CA LYS A 111 3.51 -17.86 15.55
C LYS A 111 2.42 -18.75 14.98
N GLY A 112 2.85 -19.84 14.37
CA GLY A 112 2.07 -20.99 13.94
C GLY A 112 3.02 -22.17 13.85
#